data_AF-A0A7Z9KKH7-F1
#
_entry.id   AF-A0A7Z9KKH7-F1
#
_cell.length_a   1.000
_cell.length_b   1.000
_cell.length_c   1.000
_cell.angle_alpha   90.00
_cell.angle_beta   90.00
_cell.angle_gamma   90.00
#
_symmetry.space_group_name_H-M   'P 1'
#
loop_
_entity.id
_entity.type
_entity.pdbx_description
1 polymer ?
#
loop_
_entity_poly.entity_id
_entity_poly.type
_entity_poly.pdbx_seq_one_letter_code
_entity_poly.pdbx_strand_id
1 'polypeptide(L)'
;AEMIQTEYEKLVADSVDNIVFLEAALLIEANWHKVCQHIWVVTLDPAIAIQRLQARDGLSYIEANARLEAQLAPEDRLAYADLILKNDATKEDLITKTQQALQDLKLSRVARHS
;
A
#
# COMPACT_ATOMS: atom_id res chain seq x y z
N ALA A 1 8.93 15.59 -4.54
CA ALA A 1 7.86 15.36 -5.53
C ALA A 1 8.46 15.14 -6.91
N GLU A 2 9.27 16.07 -7.44
CA GLU A 2 9.93 15.93 -8.77
C GLU A 2 10.71 14.62 -8.96
N MET A 3 11.55 14.22 -8.00
CA MET A 3 12.33 12.98 -8.12
C MET A 3 11.47 11.72 -8.31
N ILE A 4 10.33 11.65 -7.62
CA ILE A 4 9.39 10.51 -7.74
C ILE A 4 8.65 10.57 -9.07
N GLN A 5 8.33 11.77 -9.54
CA GLN A 5 7.65 11.96 -10.81
C GLN A 5 8.53 11.56 -12.00
N THR A 6 9.82 11.93 -11.98
CA THR A 6 10.78 11.50 -13.01
C THR A 6 10.98 9.98 -13.02
N GLU A 7 11.04 9.34 -11.85
CA GLU A 7 11.17 7.88 -11.77
C GLU A 7 9.90 7.17 -12.21
N TYR A 8 8.73 7.73 -11.87
CA TYR A 8 7.43 7.26 -12.36
C TYR A 8 7.35 7.30 -13.89
N GLU A 9 7.72 8.41 -14.52
CA GLU A 9 7.68 8.56 -15.99
C GLU A 9 8.54 7.51 -16.70
N LYS A 10 9.70 7.18 -16.13
CA LYS A 10 10.56 6.09 -16.66
C LYS A 10 9.92 4.72 -16.50
N LEU A 11 9.34 4.42 -15.34
CA LEU A 11 8.73 3.12 -15.07
C LEU A 11 7.47 2.88 -15.91
N VAL A 12 6.70 3.93 -16.22
CA VAL A 12 5.52 3.83 -17.10
C VAL A 12 5.91 3.37 -18.51
N ALA A 13 7.02 3.89 -19.04
CA ALA A 13 7.48 3.58 -20.41
C ALA A 13 7.74 2.07 -20.63
N ASP A 14 8.09 1.34 -19.57
CA ASP A 14 8.39 -0.09 -19.61
C ASP A 14 7.26 -0.98 -19.01
N SER A 15 6.15 -0.37 -18.56
CA SER A 15 5.11 -1.09 -17.82
C SER A 15 4.09 -1.81 -18.74
N VAL A 16 3.77 -3.06 -18.39
CA VAL A 16 2.67 -3.81 -19.02
C VAL A 16 1.34 -3.25 -18.48
N ASP A 17 0.43 -2.91 -19.39
CA ASP A 17 -0.88 -2.31 -19.11
C ASP A 17 -0.86 -0.86 -18.58
N ASN A 18 0.27 -0.12 -18.61
CA ASN A 18 0.37 1.24 -18.07
C ASN A 18 -0.09 1.34 -16.60
N ILE A 19 0.34 0.40 -15.75
CA ILE A 19 0.11 0.40 -14.29
C ILE A 19 1.46 0.41 -13.59
N VAL A 20 1.67 1.38 -12.71
CA VAL A 20 2.86 1.48 -11.86
C VAL A 20 2.42 1.59 -10.41
N PHE A 21 3.05 0.82 -9.53
CA PHE A 21 2.81 0.87 -8.09
C PHE A 21 3.90 1.70 -7.41
N LEU A 22 3.50 2.72 -6.66
CA LEU A 22 4.36 3.45 -5.74
C LEU A 22 4.14 2.88 -4.33
N GLU A 23 5.10 2.11 -3.84
CA GLU A 23 5.07 1.53 -2.49
C GLU A 23 5.83 2.46 -1.53
N ALA A 24 5.15 2.89 -0.46
CA ALA A 24 5.77 3.68 0.60
C ALA A 24 4.95 3.57 1.89
N ALA A 25 5.62 3.25 3.00
CA ALA A 25 4.99 3.20 4.32
C ALA A 25 4.42 4.56 4.79
N LEU A 26 5.03 5.67 4.33
CA LEU A 26 4.66 7.06 4.69
C LEU A 26 4.01 7.81 3.52
N LEU A 27 3.33 7.09 2.61
CA LEU A 27 2.77 7.66 1.38
C LEU A 27 1.85 8.87 1.64
N ILE A 28 1.03 8.80 2.70
CA ILE A 28 0.05 9.83 3.02
C ILE A 28 0.73 11.02 3.69
N GLU A 29 1.54 10.75 4.71
CA GLU A 29 2.28 11.70 5.53
C GLU A 29 3.26 12.52 4.68
N ALA A 30 3.92 11.87 3.71
CA ALA A 30 4.81 12.52 2.75
C ALA A 30 4.07 13.30 1.64
N ASN A 31 2.73 13.32 1.66
CA ASN A 31 1.87 13.91 0.63
C ASN A 31 2.06 13.31 -0.78
N TRP A 32 2.62 12.10 -0.89
CA TRP A 32 2.87 11.45 -2.18
C TRP A 32 1.61 10.86 -2.80
N HIS A 33 0.59 10.57 -2.01
CA HIS A 33 -0.74 10.16 -2.50
C HIS A 33 -1.32 11.08 -3.58
N LYS A 34 -0.91 12.36 -3.63
CA LYS A 34 -1.37 13.35 -4.62
C LYS A 34 -0.97 13.04 -6.06
N VAL A 35 0.06 12.20 -6.27
CA VAL A 35 0.48 11.78 -7.61
C VAL A 35 -0.09 10.40 -8.00
N CYS A 36 -0.82 9.76 -7.09
CA CYS A 36 -1.47 8.48 -7.32
C CYS A 36 -2.90 8.70 -7.83
N GLN A 37 -3.32 7.94 -8.84
CA GLN A 37 -4.71 7.95 -9.32
C GLN A 37 -5.61 7.01 -8.52
N HIS A 38 -4.99 6.06 -7.82
CA HIS A 38 -5.67 5.03 -7.06
C HIS A 38 -4.79 4.61 -5.88
N ILE A 39 -5.34 4.55 -4.68
CA ILE A 39 -4.62 4.35 -3.43
C ILE A 39 -5.06 3.04 -2.79
N TRP A 40 -4.11 2.13 -2.63
CA TRP A 40 -4.31 0.85 -1.95
C TRP A 40 -3.73 0.91 -0.55
N VAL A 41 -4.56 0.68 0.46
CA VAL A 41 -4.14 0.62 1.85
C VAL A 41 -4.15 -0.83 2.32
N VAL A 42 -2.97 -1.34 2.65
CA VAL A 42 -2.83 -2.61 3.37
C VAL A 42 -2.93 -2.32 4.87
N THR A 43 -3.89 -2.95 5.53
CA THR A 43 -4.13 -2.78 6.97
C THR A 43 -4.18 -4.13 7.68
N LEU A 44 -3.90 -4.12 8.97
CA LEU A 44 -3.98 -5.28 9.84
C LEU A 44 -4.21 -4.84 11.28
N ASP A 45 -4.65 -5.76 12.13
CA ASP A 45 -4.79 -5.53 13.56
C ASP A 45 -3.45 -5.05 14.18
N PRO A 46 -3.46 -3.98 15.01
CA PRO A 46 -2.25 -3.43 15.63
C PRO A 46 -1.43 -4.47 16.42
N ALA A 47 -2.08 -5.41 17.10
CA ALA A 47 -1.39 -6.44 17.86
C ALA A 47 -0.65 -7.41 16.91
N ILE A 48 -1.26 -7.75 15.77
CA ILE A 48 -0.60 -8.56 14.72
C ILE A 48 0.58 -7.79 14.11
N ALA A 49 0.43 -6.49 13.86
CA ALA A 49 1.50 -5.65 13.34
C ALA A 49 2.73 -5.64 14.26
N ILE A 50 2.51 -5.44 15.56
CA ILE A 50 3.57 -5.47 16.59
C ILE A 50 4.23 -6.85 16.60
N GLN A 51 3.46 -7.94 16.68
CA GLN A 51 4.00 -9.30 16.67
C GLN A 51 4.89 -9.57 15.45
N ARG A 52 4.46 -9.13 14.26
CA ARG A 52 5.23 -9.29 13.01
C ARG A 52 6.51 -8.45 13.02
N LEU A 53 6.48 -7.22 13.54
CA LEU A 53 7.66 -6.37 13.69
C LEU A 53 8.67 -7.01 14.64
N GLN A 54 8.23 -7.51 15.79
CA GLN A 54 9.12 -8.20 16.72
C GLN A 54 9.75 -9.45 16.10
N ALA A 55 8.96 -10.27 15.40
CA ALA A 55 9.44 -11.51 14.79
C ALA A 55 10.38 -11.27 13.60
N ARG A 56 10.11 -10.27 12.77
CA ARG A 56 10.90 -9.97 11.56
C ARG A 56 12.16 -9.18 11.87
N ASP A 57 12.05 -8.16 12.71
CA ASP A 57 13.09 -7.16 12.92
C ASP A 57 13.81 -7.32 14.27
N GLY A 58 13.37 -8.26 15.13
CA GLY A 58 13.97 -8.50 16.45
C GLY A 58 13.68 -7.39 17.47
N LEU A 59 12.65 -6.57 17.25
CA LEU A 59 12.32 -5.41 18.08
C LEU A 59 11.70 -5.81 19.42
N SER A 60 11.97 -4.99 20.44
CA SER A 60 11.16 -4.99 21.67
C SER A 60 9.75 -4.47 21.38
N TYR A 61 8.81 -4.75 22.30
CA TYR A 61 7.45 -4.22 22.20
C TYR A 61 7.44 -2.69 22.11
N ILE A 62 8.28 -2.01 22.90
CA ILE A 62 8.37 -0.55 22.94
C ILE A 62 8.83 -0.01 21.58
N GLU A 63 9.86 -0.60 20.97
CA GLU A 63 10.36 -0.17 19.66
C GLU A 63 9.36 -0.45 18.53
N ALA A 64 8.72 -1.62 18.54
CA ALA A 64 7.68 -1.96 17.57
C ALA A 64 6.47 -1.02 17.68
N ASN A 65 6.02 -0.72 18.91
CA ASN A 65 4.94 0.20 19.16
C ASN A 65 5.31 1.63 18.73
N ALA A 66 6.49 2.12 19.10
CA ALA A 66 6.97 3.44 18.68
C ALA A 66 7.03 3.58 17.15
N ARG A 67 7.38 2.49 16.44
CA ARG A 67 7.39 2.48 14.97
C ARG A 67 5.98 2.50 14.36
N LEU A 68 5.01 1.87 15.02
CA LEU A 68 3.61 1.90 14.61
C LEU A 68 3.02 3.31 14.80
N GLU A 69 3.24 3.90 15.98
CA GLU A 69 2.77 5.25 16.37
C GLU A 69 3.45 6.39 15.60
N ALA A 70 4.63 6.14 15.01
CA ALA A 70 5.31 7.12 14.15
C ALA A 70 4.63 7.34 12.80
N GLN A 71 3.64 6.52 12.46
CA GLN A 71 2.85 6.65 11.23
C GLN A 71 1.48 7.23 11.53
N LEU A 72 0.79 7.66 10.48
CA LEU A 72 -0.62 8.05 10.57
C LEU A 72 -1.45 6.89 11.12
N ALA A 73 -2.39 7.21 12.01
CA ALA A 73 -3.29 6.25 12.63
C ALA A 73 -4.04 5.44 11.54
N PRO A 74 -4.36 4.16 11.77
CA PRO A 74 -5.01 3.32 10.79
C PRO A 74 -6.32 3.95 10.26
N GLU A 75 -7.18 4.48 11.12
CA GLU A 75 -8.42 5.16 10.70
C GLU A 75 -8.20 6.32 9.74
N ASP A 76 -7.24 7.20 10.03
CA ASP A 76 -6.92 8.35 9.19
C ASP A 76 -6.38 7.92 7.83
N ARG A 77 -5.62 6.83 7.79
CA ARG A 77 -5.06 6.29 6.55
C ARG A 77 -6.14 5.70 5.66
N LEU A 78 -7.15 5.06 6.25
CA LEU A 78 -8.26 4.46 5.51
C LEU A 78 -9.13 5.51 4.81
N ALA A 79 -9.15 6.76 5.28
CA ALA A 79 -9.87 7.85 4.62
C ALA A 79 -9.33 8.18 3.22
N TYR A 80 -8.09 7.79 2.90
CA TYR A 80 -7.47 7.98 1.58
C TYR A 80 -7.61 6.75 0.68
N ALA A 81 -8.13 5.64 1.19
CA ALA A 81 -8.11 4.37 0.47
C ALA A 81 -9.21 4.30 -0.58
N ASP A 82 -8.84 4.03 -1.83
CA ASP A 82 -9.78 3.55 -2.83
C ASP A 82 -10.01 2.03 -2.71
N LEU A 83 -9.00 1.31 -2.21
CA LEU A 83 -9.06 -0.11 -1.90
C LEU A 83 -8.39 -0.40 -0.56
N ILE A 84 -9.04 -1.23 0.26
CA ILE A 84 -8.50 -1.70 1.53
C ILE A 84 -8.21 -3.20 1.44
N LEU A 85 -6.97 -3.60 1.71
CA LEU A 85 -6.53 -4.99 1.78
C LEU A 85 -6.22 -5.36 3.24
N LYS A 86 -7.02 -6.25 3.83
CA LYS A 86 -6.77 -6.77 5.18
C LYS A 86 -5.72 -7.88 5.16
N ASN A 87 -4.68 -7.72 5.98
CA ASN A 87 -3.52 -8.61 6.10
C ASN A 87 -3.44 -9.28 7.48
N ASP A 88 -4.60 -9.59 8.07
CA ASP A 88 -4.70 -10.28 9.37
C ASP A 88 -4.37 -11.78 9.25
N ALA A 89 -4.53 -12.35 8.05
CA ALA A 89 -4.41 -13.78 7.79
C ALA A 89 -3.01 -14.17 7.28
N THR A 90 -2.93 -15.18 6.41
CA THR A 90 -1.67 -15.68 5.87
C THR A 90 -1.16 -14.83 4.71
N LYS A 91 0.12 -15.01 4.37
CA LYS A 91 0.73 -14.37 3.21
C LYS A 91 0.02 -14.78 1.91
N GLU A 92 -0.37 -16.06 1.80
CA GLU A 92 -1.07 -16.61 0.64
C GLU A 92 -2.44 -15.93 0.45
N ASP A 93 -3.19 -15.72 1.53
CA ASP A 93 -4.47 -15.01 1.50
C ASP A 93 -4.30 -13.56 0.98
N LEU A 94 -3.29 -12.84 1.47
CA LEU A 94 -3.02 -11.49 0.98
C LEU A 94 -2.62 -11.50 -0.50
N ILE A 95 -1.80 -12.46 -0.95
CA ILE A 95 -1.40 -12.60 -2.35
C ILE A 95 -2.64 -12.81 -3.22
N THR A 96 -3.53 -13.73 -2.84
CA THR A 96 -4.77 -14.01 -3.59
C THR A 96 -5.65 -12.76 -3.68
N LYS A 97 -5.86 -12.05 -2.56
CA LYS A 97 -6.63 -10.80 -2.55
C LYS A 97 -6.01 -9.71 -3.43
N THR A 98 -4.69 -9.57 -3.38
CA THR A 98 -3.94 -8.59 -4.18
C THR A 98 -4.04 -8.92 -5.68
N GLN A 99 -3.92 -10.19 -6.05
CA GLN A 99 -4.07 -10.64 -7.43
C GLN A 99 -5.48 -10.39 -7.96
N GLN A 100 -6.52 -10.70 -7.17
CA GLN A 100 -7.89 -10.43 -7.55
C GLN A 100 -8.14 -8.94 -7.76
N ALA A 101 -7.72 -8.10 -6.80
CA ALA A 101 -7.85 -6.66 -6.90
C ALA A 101 -7.15 -6.08 -8.14
N LEU A 102 -5.99 -6.64 -8.52
CA LEU A 102 -5.26 -6.20 -9.70
C LEU A 102 -6.00 -6.58 -10.99
N GLN A 103 -6.59 -7.77 -11.04
CA GLN A 103 -7.42 -8.19 -12.17
C GLN A 103 -8.65 -7.29 -12.32
N ASP A 104 -9.34 -7.00 -11.22
CA ASP A 104 -10.52 -6.13 -11.21
C ASP A 104 -10.16 -4.71 -11.68
N LEU A 105 -9.01 -4.18 -11.23
CA LEU A 105 -8.49 -2.89 -11.69
C LEU A 105 -8.23 -2.90 -13.20
N LYS A 106 -7.59 -3.94 -13.74
CA LYS A 106 -7.34 -4.07 -15.19
C LYS A 106 -8.65 -4.10 -15.98
N LEU A 107 -9.62 -4.91 -15.56
CA LEU A 107 -10.93 -5.03 -16.23
C LEU A 107 -11.70 -3.71 -16.21
N SER A 108 -11.71 -3.00 -15.08
CA SER A 108 -12.39 -1.71 -14.96
C SER A 108 -11.83 -0.63 -15.89
N ARG A 109 -10.53 -0.70 -16.22
CA ARG A 109 -9.89 0.25 -17.15
C ARG A 109 -10.23 -0.03 -18.60
N VAL A 110 -10.34 -1.30 -18.99
CA VAL A 110 -10.75 -1.70 -20.35
C VAL A 110 -12.19 -1.23 -20.61
N ALA A 111 -13.09 -1.44 -19.65
CA ALA A 111 -14.50 -1.04 -19.77
C ALA A 111 -14.71 0.48 -19.88
N ARG A 112 -13.78 1.31 -19.38
CA ARG A 112 -13.84 2.79 -19.49
C ARG A 112 -13.30 3.34 -20.81
N HIS A 113 -12.59 2.53 -21.60
CA HIS A 113 -12.04 2.91 -22.91
C HIS A 113 -12.76 2.21 -24.08
N SER A 114 -13.90 1.57 -23.80
CA SER A 114 -14.82 0.97 -24.78
C SER A 114 -15.97 1.93 -25.09
#